data_AF-C3MQL1-F1
#
_entry.id   AF-C3MQL1-F1
#
_cell.length_a   1.000
_cell.length_b   1.000
_cell.length_c   1.000
_cell.angle_alpha   90.00
_cell.angle_beta   90.00
_cell.angle_gamma   90.00
#
_symmetry.space_group_name_H-M   'P 1'
#
loop_
_entity.id
_entity.type
_entity.pdbx_description
1 polymer ?
#
loop_
_entity_poly.entity_id
_entity_poly.type
_entity_poly.pdbx_seq_one_letter_code
_entity_poly.pdbx_strand_id
1 'polypeptide(L)'
;MKRASLILSVLLPILISGVIAGAQAPSDTAQGFAGINIGAGLAVGLAAIGAGIAVGMAAAAGVGVLTERRDMFGTVLIFVAIGEGIAVYGILFAVLMLFGKF
;
A
#
# COMPACT_ATOMS: atom_id res chain seq x y z
N MET A 1 28.91 -12.36 13.38
CA MET A 1 27.81 -11.72 12.60
C MET A 1 27.17 -12.66 11.57
N LYS A 2 27.94 -13.45 10.79
CA LYS A 2 27.38 -14.38 9.78
C LYS A 2 26.36 -15.41 10.31
N ARG A 3 26.59 -15.96 11.52
CA ARG A 3 25.68 -16.95 12.15
C ARG A 3 24.34 -16.34 12.60
N ALA A 4 24.37 -15.12 13.15
CA ALA A 4 23.14 -14.40 13.53
C ALA A 4 22.32 -13.99 12.30
N SER A 5 22.99 -13.56 11.23
CA SER A 5 22.34 -13.27 9.94
C SER A 5 21.71 -14.52 9.31
N LEU A 6 22.35 -15.69 9.43
CA LEU A 6 21.85 -16.96 8.90
C LEU A 6 20.69 -17.53 9.72
N ILE A 7 20.68 -17.30 11.04
CA ILE A 7 19.55 -17.66 11.91
C ILE A 7 18.36 -16.74 11.61
N LEU A 8 18.58 -15.42 11.51
CA LEU A 8 17.52 -14.45 11.24
C LEU A 8 16.85 -14.69 9.88
N SER A 9 17.62 -15.07 8.85
CA SER A 9 17.08 -15.36 7.53
C SER A 9 16.20 -16.62 7.47
N VAL A 10 16.37 -17.57 8.42
CA VAL A 10 15.57 -18.80 8.48
C VAL A 10 14.38 -18.64 9.44
N LEU A 11 14.57 -17.94 10.57
CA LEU A 11 13.57 -17.82 11.61
C LEU A 11 12.47 -16.79 11.27
N LEU A 12 12.84 -15.71 10.57
CA LEU A 12 11.90 -14.68 10.11
C LEU A 12 10.82 -15.23 9.15
N PRO A 13 11.15 -16.00 8.09
CA PRO A 13 10.11 -16.56 7.22
C PRO A 13 9.22 -17.60 7.93
N ILE A 14 9.74 -18.37 8.90
CA ILE A 14 8.94 -19.32 9.69
C ILE A 14 7.89 -18.57 10.54
N LEU A 15 8.29 -17.48 11.20
CA LEU A 15 7.38 -16.64 11.97
C LEU A 15 6.32 -15.97 11.09
N ILE A 16 6.72 -15.50 9.90
CA ILE A 16 5.81 -14.90 8.93
C ILE A 16 4.78 -15.94 8.44
N SER A 17 5.20 -17.18 8.15
CA SER A 17 4.30 -18.26 7.73
C SER A 17 3.21 -18.58 8.77
N GLY A 18 3.57 -18.59 10.07
CA GLY A 18 2.59 -18.82 11.14
C GLY A 18 1.53 -17.73 11.25
N VAL A 19 1.93 -16.46 11.05
CA VAL A 19 0.99 -15.32 11.03
C VAL A 19 0.09 -15.38 9.79
N ILE A 20 0.63 -15.72 8.62
CA ILE A 20 -0.15 -15.84 7.38
C ILE A 20 -1.19 -16.95 7.50
N ALA A 21 -0.82 -18.11 8.05
CA ALA A 21 -1.73 -19.23 8.24
C ALA A 21 -2.92 -18.86 9.16
N GLY A 22 -2.66 -18.09 10.23
CA GLY A 22 -3.72 -17.60 11.12
C GLY A 22 -4.63 -16.53 10.49
N ALA A 23 -4.10 -15.75 9.54
CA ALA A 23 -4.85 -14.73 8.82
C ALA A 23 -5.74 -15.29 7.69
N GLN A 24 -5.50 -16.54 7.25
CA GLN A 24 -6.28 -17.24 6.22
C GLN A 24 -7.47 -18.04 6.79
N ALA A 25 -7.81 -17.84 8.07
CA ALA A 25 -8.98 -18.46 8.67
C ALA A 25 -10.26 -18.09 7.89
N PRO A 26 -11.25 -19.00 7.77
CA PRO A 26 -12.51 -18.71 7.09
C PRO A 26 -13.16 -17.42 7.61
N SER A 27 -13.74 -16.63 6.70
CA SER A 27 -14.33 -15.31 6.98
C SER A 27 -15.43 -15.36 8.05
N ASP A 28 -16.10 -16.51 8.22
CA ASP A 28 -17.15 -16.71 9.22
C ASP A 28 -16.60 -16.87 10.66
N THR A 29 -15.28 -16.93 10.84
CA THR A 29 -14.65 -17.07 12.16
C THR A 29 -14.19 -15.72 12.71
N ALA A 30 -14.14 -15.58 14.04
CA ALA A 30 -13.60 -14.38 14.68
C ALA A 30 -12.15 -14.08 14.25
N GLN A 31 -11.36 -15.12 13.97
CA GLN A 31 -9.99 -14.99 13.46
C GLN A 31 -9.96 -14.49 12.00
N GLY A 32 -10.89 -14.95 11.15
CA GLY A 32 -11.05 -14.46 9.77
C GLY A 32 -11.42 -12.97 9.73
N PHE A 33 -12.37 -12.53 10.56
CA PHE A 33 -12.73 -11.11 10.68
C PHE A 33 -11.53 -10.24 11.13
N ALA A 34 -10.72 -10.72 12.07
CA ALA A 34 -9.52 -10.00 12.50
C ALA A 34 -8.47 -9.92 11.36
N GLY A 35 -8.30 -11.00 10.59
CA GLY A 35 -7.43 -11.03 9.41
C GLY A 35 -7.85 -10.03 8.33
N ILE A 36 -9.16 -9.95 8.04
CA ILE A 36 -9.73 -8.99 7.08
C ILE A 36 -9.46 -7.55 7.50
N ASN A 37 -9.68 -7.21 8.78
CA ASN A 37 -9.47 -5.83 9.27
C ASN A 37 -8.00 -5.41 9.18
N ILE A 38 -7.08 -6.30 9.55
CA ILE A 38 -5.64 -6.03 9.46
C ILE A 38 -5.22 -5.94 7.98
N GLY A 39 -5.70 -6.85 7.13
CA GLY A 39 -5.44 -6.84 5.69
C GLY A 39 -5.92 -5.55 5.01
N ALA A 40 -7.12 -5.08 5.34
CA ALA A 40 -7.68 -3.84 4.83
C ALA A 40 -6.84 -2.62 5.27
N GLY A 41 -6.43 -2.56 6.54
CA GLY A 41 -5.56 -1.50 7.04
C GLY A 41 -4.19 -1.47 6.35
N LEU A 42 -3.59 -2.65 6.15
CA LEU A 42 -2.32 -2.79 5.42
C LEU A 42 -2.44 -2.41 3.94
N ALA A 43 -3.53 -2.79 3.28
CA ALA A 43 -3.77 -2.44 1.88
C ALA A 43 -3.81 -0.92 1.68
N VAL A 44 -4.55 -0.19 2.53
CA VAL A 44 -4.60 1.28 2.47
C VAL A 44 -3.27 1.90 2.86
N GLY A 45 -2.67 1.45 3.97
CA GLY A 45 -1.44 2.04 4.51
C GLY A 45 -0.26 1.93 3.55
N LEU A 46 -0.02 0.74 2.97
CA LEU A 46 1.08 0.54 2.03
C LEU A 46 0.85 1.26 0.70
N ALA A 47 -0.39 1.28 0.22
CA ALA A 47 -0.75 2.03 -0.99
C ALA A 47 -0.55 3.54 -0.81
N ALA A 48 -0.94 4.10 0.34
CA ALA A 48 -0.76 5.52 0.65
C ALA A 48 0.73 5.92 0.70
N ILE A 49 1.60 5.06 1.23
CA ILE A 49 3.05 5.30 1.21
C ILE A 49 3.57 5.35 -0.24
N GLY A 50 3.19 4.38 -1.07
CA GLY A 50 3.59 4.35 -2.49
C GLY A 50 3.07 5.56 -3.27
N ALA A 51 1.81 5.92 -3.06
CA ALA A 51 1.19 7.10 -3.67
C ALA A 51 1.90 8.39 -3.24
N GLY A 52 2.19 8.56 -1.94
CA GLY A 52 2.87 9.75 -1.42
C GLY A 52 4.26 9.95 -2.03
N ILE A 53 5.01 8.87 -2.26
CA ILE A 53 6.31 8.93 -2.95
C ILE A 53 6.12 9.37 -4.41
N ALA A 54 5.21 8.73 -5.14
CA ALA A 54 4.96 9.04 -6.56
C ALA A 54 4.47 10.49 -6.75
N VAL A 55 3.46 10.89 -5.98
CA VAL A 55 2.87 12.23 -5.99
C VAL A 55 3.89 13.28 -5.57
N GLY A 56 4.67 13.04 -4.50
CA GLY A 56 5.69 13.97 -4.04
C GLY A 56 6.75 14.25 -5.09
N MET A 57 7.23 13.21 -5.80
CA MET A 57 8.20 13.36 -6.88
C MET A 57 7.61 14.10 -8.09
N ALA A 58 6.40 13.74 -8.52
CA ALA A 58 5.72 14.37 -9.65
C ALA A 58 5.41 15.85 -9.38
N ALA A 59 4.93 16.17 -8.18
CA ALA A 59 4.62 17.53 -7.77
C ALA A 59 5.87 18.40 -7.68
N ALA A 60 6.98 17.87 -7.13
CA ALA A 60 8.24 18.61 -7.06
C ALA A 60 8.78 18.99 -8.45
N ALA A 61 8.75 18.05 -9.40
CA ALA A 61 9.12 18.33 -10.79
C ALA A 61 8.14 19.33 -11.45
N GLY A 62 6.85 19.16 -11.18
CA GLY A 62 5.78 20.01 -11.70
C GLY A 62 5.88 21.47 -11.27
N VAL A 63 6.21 21.73 -9.99
CA VAL A 63 6.43 23.10 -9.49
C VAL A 63 7.59 23.76 -10.22
N GLY A 64 8.66 23.03 -10.53
CA GLY A 64 9.78 23.51 -11.33
C GLY A 64 9.36 23.92 -12.75
N VAL A 65 8.53 23.13 -13.43
CA VAL A 65 7.98 23.49 -14.75
C VAL A 65 7.11 24.74 -14.66
N LEU A 66 6.35 24.87 -13.58
CA LEU A 66 5.39 25.96 -13.41
C LEU A 66 6.04 27.32 -13.15
N THR A 67 7.32 27.36 -12.73
CA THR A 67 8.03 28.64 -12.58
C THR A 67 8.33 29.28 -13.94
N GLU A 68 8.53 28.49 -14.99
CA GLU A 68 8.80 28.95 -16.35
C GLU A 68 7.56 28.94 -17.24
N ARG A 69 6.67 27.95 -17.07
CA ARG A 69 5.48 27.73 -17.91
C ARG A 69 4.21 27.56 -17.08
N ARG A 70 3.59 28.67 -16.69
CA ARG A 70 2.37 28.65 -15.85
C ARG A 70 1.14 28.10 -16.56
N ASP A 71 1.10 28.20 -17.88
CA ASP A 71 0.05 27.65 -18.74
C ASP A 71 -0.01 26.11 -18.70
N MET A 72 1.08 25.45 -18.28
CA MET A 72 1.15 24.00 -18.15
C MET A 72 0.55 23.42 -16.85
N PHE A 73 -0.11 24.23 -16.03
CA PHE A 73 -0.69 23.79 -14.75
C PHE A 73 -1.58 22.55 -14.87
N GLY A 74 -2.46 22.51 -15.89
CA GLY A 74 -3.35 21.37 -16.11
C GLY A 74 -2.60 20.07 -16.40
N THR A 75 -1.56 20.13 -17.23
CA THR A 75 -0.73 18.96 -17.56
C THR A 75 0.04 18.46 -16.34
N VAL A 76 0.60 19.38 -15.54
CA VAL A 76 1.28 19.04 -14.28
C VAL A 76 0.31 18.34 -13.31
N LEU A 77 -0.92 18.85 -13.17
CA LEU A 77 -1.94 18.22 -12.34
C LEU A 77 -2.30 16.81 -12.81
N ILE A 78 -2.37 16.57 -14.12
CA ILE A 78 -2.66 15.23 -14.66
C ILE A 78 -1.56 14.24 -14.25
N PHE A 79 -0.28 14.62 -14.34
CA PHE A 79 0.81 13.74 -13.93
C PHE A 79 0.79 13.41 -12.44
N VAL A 80 0.46 14.39 -11.60
CA VAL A 80 0.27 14.17 -10.16
C VAL A 80 -0.91 13.23 -9.89
N ALA A 81 -2.05 13.48 -10.54
CA ALA A 81 -3.27 12.70 -10.35
C ALA A 81 -3.13 11.23 -10.80
N ILE A 82 -2.32 10.95 -11.84
CA ILE A 82 -2.01 9.57 -12.25
C ILE A 82 -1.27 8.83 -11.11
N GLY A 83 -0.38 9.51 -10.37
CA GLY A 83 0.29 8.95 -9.20
C GLY A 83 -0.65 8.65 -8.03
N GLU A 84 -1.66 9.49 -7.82
CA GLU A 84 -2.70 9.32 -6.79
C GLU A 84 -3.49 8.01 -6.95
N GLY A 85 -3.59 7.51 -8.20
CA GLY A 85 -4.30 6.27 -8.52
C GLY A 85 -3.87 5.07 -7.66
N ILE A 86 -2.60 5.03 -7.20
CA ILE A 86 -2.09 3.99 -6.32
C ILE A 86 -2.88 3.94 -5.00
N ALA A 87 -3.15 5.10 -4.38
CA ALA A 87 -3.92 5.18 -3.13
C ALA A 87 -5.38 4.77 -3.34
N VAL A 88 -5.96 5.18 -4.48
CA VAL A 88 -7.34 4.83 -4.85
C VAL A 88 -7.49 3.31 -4.98
N TYR A 89 -6.51 2.62 -5.59
CA TYR A 89 -6.50 1.16 -5.64
C TYR A 89 -6.37 0.52 -4.25
N GLY A 90 -5.55 1.07 -3.36
CA GLY A 90 -5.46 0.59 -1.97
C GLY A 90 -6.80 0.65 -1.23
N ILE A 91 -7.53 1.76 -1.38
CA ILE A 91 -8.88 1.92 -0.83
C ILE A 91 -9.86 0.96 -1.50
N LEU A 92 -9.81 0.80 -2.82
CA LEU A 92 -10.66 -0.14 -3.55
C LEU A 92 -10.52 -1.57 -2.98
N PHE A 93 -9.29 -2.05 -2.82
CA PHE A 93 -9.08 -3.39 -2.27
C PHE A 93 -9.50 -3.51 -0.80
N ALA A 94 -9.28 -2.49 0.02
CA ALA A 94 -9.76 -2.49 1.40
C ALA A 94 -11.30 -2.56 1.47
N VAL A 95 -12.00 -1.81 0.63
CA VAL A 95 -13.47 -1.87 0.52
C VAL A 95 -13.92 -3.25 0.04
N LEU A 96 -13.26 -3.82 -0.96
CA LEU A 96 -13.56 -5.19 -1.41
C LEU A 96 -13.31 -6.24 -0.32
N MET A 97 -12.28 -6.09 0.52
CA MET A 97 -12.04 -7.01 1.63
C MET A 97 -13.11 -6.88 2.73
N LEU A 98 -13.55 -5.67 3.04
CA LEU A 98 -14.50 -5.39 4.13
C LEU A 98 -15.95 -5.69 3.75
N PHE A 99 -16.32 -5.44 2.49
CA PHE A 99 -17.71 -5.49 2.03
C PHE A 99 -17.92 -6.48 0.88
N GLY A 100 -16.85 -6.94 0.24
CA GLY A 100 -16.92 -7.98 -0.78
C GLY A 100 -17.31 -9.29 -0.13
N LYS A 101 -18.49 -9.77 -0.52
CA LYS A 101 -19.08 -10.99 -0.01
C LYS A 101 -18.47 -12.17 -0.78
N PHE A 102 -17.23 -12.53 -0.42
CA PHE A 102 -16.49 -13.66 -0.98
C PHE A 102 -16.52 -14.86 -0.03
#